data_AF-A0A2A4M9H5-F1
#
_entry.id   AF-A0A2A4M9H5-F1
#
_cell.length_a   1.000
_cell.length_b   1.000
_cell.length_c   1.000
_cell.angle_alpha   90.00
_cell.angle_beta   90.00
_cell.angle_gamma   90.00
#
_symmetry.space_group_name_H-M   'P 1'
#
loop_
_entity.id
_entity.type
_entity.pdbx_description
1 polymer ?
#
loop_
_entity_poly.entity_id
_entity_poly.type
_entity_poly.pdbx_seq_one_letter_code
_entity_poly.pdbx_strand_id
1 'polypeptide(L)'
;MHTQIFKKIILASSLLLTLGTSSVFAQNIDITHKPIHTAITTTYQYNNKEEPYVVLAPTPKSEQKKLNHYATNYHSTTPNTPYVAVASTPPGTLHPTLIAHNHDKHHKLKNYSSLHKTYTYIEKQKNLKALKTKLNKLNSKLHTLAAKKIHPAKHVDALKNAKLLDTIAAIVNNGVITRYQLKDAVAQYKVNNPNVSMSKNKLQDTVLKQLVINKIALQLAKLNSIEGKDAEVTRALTVIAKRNKVSLTEFKQVIESHGVNFKLYKQDLRNKIIMHKLQQISIANSVRISQTQIDNFINSHNDKLQHTKYEVANILISTKTPITAKTTKAAKEKIDNIKKQITSGKISFAQAAKKYSSSINASTGGNLGARKLDAIPTVFAPTVKSMHKGEVSGPVATKSGFFLIKLLNKTQPSEKAVFKTGFEIQKITIAFKDVKPSSRHADTLLKKLMQQLSDAKNLTDLQKQYKDNKQVILEITEPQWVEEGKLPKDLAKEIKQLHQGKLSKPKLINGNWNLVKFLNKKTVDASKIMQQQTAYDILFQQNLSNAIQLWEHQLIANSYIKIIKQ
;
A
#
# COMPACT_ATOMS: atom_id res chain seq x y z
N MET A 1 -34.92 -9.67 8.66
CA MET A 1 -34.08 -8.84 7.75
C MET A 1 -32.77 -8.37 8.42
N HIS A 2 -32.83 -7.65 9.55
CA HIS A 2 -31.67 -6.99 10.19
C HIS A 2 -30.40 -7.84 10.37
N THR A 3 -30.50 -9.12 10.73
CA THR A 3 -29.33 -10.01 10.96
C THR A 3 -28.44 -10.19 9.73
N GLN A 4 -29.01 -10.18 8.52
CA GLN A 4 -28.26 -10.21 7.25
C GLN A 4 -27.54 -8.87 7.00
N ILE A 5 -28.17 -7.75 7.38
CA ILE A 5 -27.60 -6.40 7.26
C ILE A 5 -26.46 -6.24 8.27
N PHE A 6 -26.64 -6.66 9.53
CA PHE A 6 -25.59 -6.62 10.54
C PHE A 6 -24.37 -7.47 10.15
N LYS A 7 -24.56 -8.70 9.66
CA LYS A 7 -23.45 -9.52 9.13
C LYS A 7 -22.70 -8.80 8.00
N LYS A 8 -23.40 -8.17 7.06
CA LYS A 8 -22.79 -7.35 5.99
C LYS A 8 -22.06 -6.11 6.54
N ILE A 9 -22.57 -5.47 7.59
CA ILE A 9 -21.96 -4.31 8.26
C ILE A 9 -20.67 -4.69 9.01
N ILE A 10 -20.67 -5.78 9.79
CA ILE A 10 -19.47 -6.24 10.52
C ILE A 10 -18.38 -6.70 9.54
N LEU A 11 -18.78 -7.43 8.49
CA LEU A 11 -17.86 -7.77 7.39
C LEU A 11 -17.37 -6.49 6.68
N ALA A 12 -18.22 -5.49 6.41
CA ALA A 12 -17.80 -4.23 5.79
C ALA A 12 -16.82 -3.42 6.64
N SER A 13 -17.01 -3.42 7.96
CA SER A 13 -16.15 -2.76 8.96
C SER A 13 -14.80 -3.45 9.14
N SER A 14 -14.70 -4.70 8.69
CA SER A 14 -13.46 -5.48 8.57
C SER A 14 -12.85 -5.30 7.18
N LEU A 15 -13.67 -5.21 6.13
CA LEU A 15 -13.25 -4.99 4.75
C LEU A 15 -12.59 -3.61 4.54
N LEU A 16 -12.85 -2.63 5.41
CA LEU A 16 -12.12 -1.35 5.42
C LEU A 16 -10.64 -1.49 5.81
N LEU A 17 -10.22 -2.61 6.41
CA LEU A 17 -8.81 -2.94 6.63
C LEU A 17 -8.24 -3.82 5.50
N THR A 18 -9.06 -4.66 4.85
CA THR A 18 -8.58 -5.50 3.73
C THR A 18 -8.59 -4.79 2.38
N LEU A 19 -9.32 -3.67 2.21
CA LEU A 19 -9.39 -2.93 0.95
C LEU A 19 -8.14 -2.10 0.59
N GLY A 20 -6.98 -2.48 1.13
CA GLY A 20 -5.69 -2.29 0.44
C GLY A 20 -5.47 -3.29 -0.71
N THR A 21 -6.23 -4.40 -0.76
CA THR A 21 -6.03 -5.51 -1.71
C THR A 21 -7.23 -5.77 -2.65
N SER A 22 -8.11 -4.78 -2.88
CA SER A 22 -9.09 -4.87 -3.98
C SER A 22 -9.45 -3.49 -4.54
N SER A 23 -9.57 -3.38 -5.86
CA SER A 23 -9.66 -2.13 -6.66
C SER A 23 -10.90 -1.25 -6.43
N VAL A 24 -11.79 -1.60 -5.49
CA VAL A 24 -13.10 -0.97 -5.30
C VAL A 24 -13.00 0.39 -4.58
N PHE A 25 -11.93 0.66 -3.81
CA PHE A 25 -11.71 2.01 -3.25
C PHE A 25 -11.09 3.01 -4.24
N ALA A 26 -10.45 2.53 -5.31
CA ALA A 26 -9.86 3.37 -6.35
C ALA A 26 -10.88 3.98 -7.33
N GLN A 27 -12.16 3.62 -7.24
CA GLN A 27 -13.22 4.12 -8.12
C GLN A 27 -14.02 5.31 -7.55
N ASN A 28 -13.71 5.79 -6.33
CA ASN A 28 -14.32 7.00 -5.74
C ASN A 28 -13.32 7.85 -4.93
N ILE A 29 -12.01 7.64 -5.15
CA ILE A 29 -10.93 8.55 -4.79
C ILE A 29 -10.07 8.65 -6.07
N ASP A 30 -9.72 9.86 -6.49
CA ASP A 30 -8.86 10.07 -7.67
C ASP A 30 -7.41 9.73 -7.29
N ILE A 31 -7.03 8.44 -7.39
CA ILE A 31 -5.69 7.96 -7.00
C ILE A 31 -4.70 8.22 -8.15
N THR A 32 -4.42 9.50 -8.41
CA THR A 32 -3.28 9.94 -9.20
C THR A 32 -1.99 9.72 -8.41
N HIS A 33 -1.37 8.55 -8.55
CA HIS A 33 -0.09 8.23 -7.90
C HIS A 33 1.07 9.10 -8.44
N LYS A 34 1.33 10.22 -7.76
CA LYS A 34 2.65 10.89 -7.70
C LYS A 34 2.94 11.37 -6.25
N PRO A 35 4.21 11.58 -5.89
CA PRO A 35 4.61 11.67 -4.47
C PRO A 35 4.18 12.99 -3.82
N ILE A 36 3.52 12.88 -2.66
CA ILE A 36 3.16 14.04 -1.85
C ILE A 36 4.41 14.57 -1.12
N HIS A 37 5.07 15.56 -1.70
CA HIS A 37 6.13 16.33 -1.03
C HIS A 37 5.52 17.30 0.00
N THR A 38 5.04 16.78 1.13
CA THR A 38 4.67 17.60 2.29
C THR A 38 5.94 18.11 2.99
N ALA A 39 6.51 19.20 2.50
CA ALA A 39 7.50 19.96 3.26
C ALA A 39 6.83 20.56 4.50
N ILE A 40 7.26 20.14 5.69
CA ILE A 40 6.90 20.80 6.95
C ILE A 40 7.83 22.01 7.10
N THR A 41 7.39 23.16 6.59
CA THR A 41 8.14 24.42 6.67
C THR A 41 8.03 25.01 8.07
N THR A 42 9.04 24.78 8.92
CA THR A 42 9.22 25.57 10.14
C THR A 42 9.96 26.86 9.79
N THR A 43 9.24 27.98 9.73
CA THR A 43 9.79 29.26 9.28
C THR A 43 10.75 29.86 10.30
N TYR A 44 12.03 29.97 9.93
CA TYR A 44 12.96 30.94 10.51
C TYR A 44 13.63 31.71 9.37
N GLN A 45 13.51 33.03 9.40
CA GLN A 45 14.03 33.97 8.41
C GLN A 45 15.44 34.43 8.80
N TYR A 46 16.42 34.30 7.90
CA TYR A 46 17.60 35.19 7.87
C TYR A 46 18.29 35.18 6.49
N ASN A 47 18.20 36.31 5.78
CA ASN A 47 19.01 36.81 4.66
C ASN A 47 19.55 35.87 3.55
N ASN A 48 18.84 35.88 2.42
CA ASN A 48 19.29 35.87 1.02
C ASN A 48 20.77 35.54 0.69
N LYS A 49 21.00 34.34 0.11
CA LYS A 49 21.53 34.13 -1.26
C LYS A 49 21.46 32.63 -1.61
N GLU A 50 21.27 32.30 -2.89
CA GLU A 50 21.13 30.91 -3.37
C GLU A 50 22.39 30.42 -4.09
N GLU A 51 22.87 29.22 -3.73
CA GLU A 51 23.44 28.23 -4.66
C GLU A 51 23.12 26.81 -4.12
N PRO A 52 22.80 25.82 -4.99
CA PRO A 52 22.45 24.47 -4.56
C PRO A 52 23.63 23.49 -4.64
N TYR A 53 23.98 22.84 -3.52
CA TYR A 53 24.93 21.71 -3.50
C TYR A 53 24.44 20.55 -2.62
N VAL A 54 24.70 19.32 -3.09
CA VAL A 54 24.24 18.07 -2.46
C VAL A 54 25.16 17.66 -1.32
N VAL A 55 24.64 17.66 -0.10
CA VAL A 55 25.37 17.14 1.08
C VAL A 55 25.02 15.66 1.29
N LEU A 56 25.94 14.77 0.91
CA LEU A 56 25.92 13.38 1.37
C LEU A 56 26.36 13.33 2.85
N ALA A 57 25.52 12.76 3.72
CA ALA A 57 25.87 12.58 5.12
C ALA A 57 26.93 11.48 5.29
N PRO A 58 28.04 11.70 6.03
CA PRO A 58 29.11 10.72 6.15
C PRO A 58 28.72 9.55 7.07
N THR A 59 28.98 8.32 6.60
CA THR A 59 28.77 7.09 7.35
C THR A 59 29.69 7.02 8.58
N PRO A 60 29.21 6.57 9.77
CA PRO A 60 30.07 6.44 10.95
C PRO A 60 31.22 5.43 10.75
N LYS A 61 32.43 5.80 11.20
CA LYS A 61 33.65 4.96 11.10
C LYS A 61 33.60 3.64 11.89
N SER A 62 32.51 3.34 12.59
CA SER A 62 32.32 2.11 13.38
C SER A 62 31.98 0.87 12.55
N GLU A 63 31.50 1.01 11.30
CA GLU A 63 31.06 -0.14 10.48
C GLU A 63 32.04 -0.54 9.36
N GLN A 64 33.06 0.29 9.07
CA GLN A 64 34.09 0.00 8.05
C GLN A 64 35.13 -1.07 8.47
N LYS A 65 34.86 -1.90 9.48
CA LYS A 65 35.85 -2.84 10.04
C LYS A 65 35.39 -4.30 10.22
N LYS A 66 34.35 -4.74 9.50
CA LYS A 66 33.88 -6.15 9.51
C LYS A 66 33.60 -6.82 8.16
N LEU A 67 33.76 -6.15 7.01
CA LEU A 67 33.90 -6.82 5.70
C LEU A 67 35.24 -6.43 5.07
N ASN A 68 36.26 -7.25 5.34
CA ASN A 68 37.46 -7.34 4.52
C ASN A 68 38.11 -8.73 4.77
N HIS A 69 37.53 -9.74 4.12
CA HIS A 69 38.09 -11.09 4.04
C HIS A 69 37.70 -11.67 2.68
N TYR A 70 38.67 -12.33 2.02
CA TYR A 70 38.60 -12.82 0.64
C TYR A 70 38.43 -11.74 -0.44
N ALA A 71 39.56 -11.32 -1.00
CA ALA A 71 39.65 -10.65 -2.29
C ALA A 71 40.85 -11.24 -3.06
N THR A 72 40.58 -12.15 -4.00
CA THR A 72 41.57 -12.72 -4.94
C THR A 72 40.85 -13.34 -6.14
N ASN A 73 40.93 -12.71 -7.33
CA ASN A 73 41.55 -13.29 -8.53
C ASN A 73 41.13 -12.61 -9.87
N TYR A 74 42.08 -12.63 -10.80
CA TYR A 74 42.00 -12.32 -12.25
C TYR A 74 41.89 -10.86 -12.73
N HIS A 75 42.09 -10.70 -14.04
CA HIS A 75 42.77 -9.58 -14.71
C HIS A 75 42.02 -9.08 -15.96
N SER A 76 42.37 -7.85 -16.38
CA SER A 76 42.25 -7.26 -17.73
C SER A 76 40.82 -7.10 -18.30
N THR A 77 40.55 -6.26 -19.33
CA THR A 77 41.40 -5.39 -20.18
C THR A 77 40.91 -3.93 -20.21
N THR A 78 41.80 -2.99 -20.51
CA THR A 78 41.54 -1.58 -20.88
C THR A 78 41.47 -1.43 -22.43
N PRO A 79 41.40 -0.24 -23.09
CA PRO A 79 41.30 1.14 -22.59
C PRO A 79 40.25 2.05 -23.30
N ASN A 80 39.99 3.24 -22.72
CA ASN A 80 40.22 4.52 -23.43
C ASN A 80 40.31 5.70 -22.43
N THR A 81 40.89 6.82 -22.88
CA THR A 81 41.55 7.88 -22.07
C THR A 81 40.98 9.29 -22.35
N PRO A 82 41.47 10.41 -21.74
CA PRO A 82 42.28 10.58 -20.51
C PRO A 82 41.68 11.61 -19.50
N TYR A 83 42.33 11.78 -18.35
CA TYR A 83 42.27 12.99 -17.50
C TYR A 83 43.55 13.83 -17.72
N VAL A 84 43.46 15.16 -17.60
CA VAL A 84 44.61 16.10 -17.47
C VAL A 84 44.31 17.08 -16.33
N ALA A 85 45.32 17.67 -15.68
CA ALA A 85 45.16 18.30 -14.36
C ALA A 85 46.08 19.52 -14.10
N VAL A 86 45.70 20.29 -13.06
CA VAL A 86 46.50 21.29 -12.29
C VAL A 86 46.88 22.61 -12.98
N ALA A 87 46.52 23.77 -12.38
CA ALA A 87 47.47 24.82 -11.92
C ALA A 87 46.82 26.12 -11.34
N SER A 88 47.45 26.65 -10.27
CA SER A 88 47.63 28.08 -9.86
C SER A 88 46.46 29.08 -9.62
N THR A 89 46.74 30.12 -8.82
CA THR A 89 45.84 31.23 -8.38
C THR A 89 46.53 32.64 -8.49
N PRO A 90 46.16 33.76 -7.80
CA PRO A 90 45.91 35.11 -8.38
C PRO A 90 46.92 36.19 -7.87
N PRO A 91 46.69 37.54 -7.76
CA PRO A 91 45.55 38.43 -8.11
C PRO A 91 45.87 39.83 -8.73
N GLY A 92 44.83 40.65 -9.01
CA GLY A 92 44.90 42.10 -9.27
C GLY A 92 43.55 42.68 -9.76
N THR A 93 43.12 43.93 -9.52
CA THR A 93 43.74 45.11 -8.88
C THR A 93 42.69 46.09 -8.28
N LEU A 94 42.97 46.68 -7.10
CA LEU A 94 42.96 48.14 -6.72
C LEU A 94 41.69 49.03 -6.92
N HIS A 95 41.37 50.09 -6.15
CA HIS A 95 41.67 50.66 -4.79
C HIS A 95 40.76 51.93 -4.63
N PRO A 96 40.96 52.93 -3.72
CA PRO A 96 41.46 53.02 -2.33
C PRO A 96 40.26 53.22 -1.34
N THR A 97 40.31 53.58 -0.04
CA THR A 97 41.07 54.57 0.77
C THR A 97 40.94 54.12 2.26
N LEU A 98 42.01 53.82 3.00
CA LEU A 98 42.86 54.72 3.83
C LEU A 98 42.07 55.48 4.92
N ILE A 99 42.54 55.71 6.15
CA ILE A 99 43.84 55.50 6.84
C ILE A 99 43.50 54.65 8.12
N ALA A 100 44.33 53.89 8.84
CA ALA A 100 45.71 54.09 9.30
C ALA A 100 46.44 52.76 9.64
N HIS A 101 47.31 52.76 10.65
CA HIS A 101 48.10 51.63 11.17
C HIS A 101 48.23 51.72 12.69
N ASN A 102 48.31 50.58 13.37
CA ASN A 102 49.56 50.26 14.09
C ASN A 102 49.77 48.74 14.25
N HIS A 103 51.03 48.30 14.35
CA HIS A 103 51.39 46.90 14.53
C HIS A 103 51.08 46.41 15.96
N ASP A 104 50.57 45.18 16.09
CA ASP A 104 51.30 44.05 16.73
C ASP A 104 50.44 42.75 16.73
N LYS A 105 51.06 41.61 17.09
CA LYS A 105 50.49 40.30 17.47
C LYS A 105 50.09 39.36 16.34
N HIS A 106 51.15 38.84 15.70
CA HIS A 106 51.19 37.59 14.95
C HIS A 106 50.86 36.33 15.82
N HIS A 107 49.69 36.28 16.48
CA HIS A 107 49.32 35.16 17.37
C HIS A 107 47.82 34.85 17.51
N LYS A 108 46.92 35.40 16.66
CA LYS A 108 45.46 35.37 16.92
C LYS A 108 44.50 34.74 15.88
N LEU A 109 44.97 34.00 14.86
CA LEU A 109 44.07 33.38 13.85
C LEU A 109 43.85 31.85 13.93
N LYS A 110 44.60 31.08 14.74
CA LYS A 110 44.28 29.65 14.95
C LYS A 110 43.07 29.39 15.87
N ASN A 111 42.53 30.42 16.55
CA ASN A 111 41.62 30.21 17.68
C ASN A 111 40.10 30.32 17.43
N TYR A 112 39.63 30.81 16.28
CA TYR A 112 38.17 30.91 16.06
C TYR A 112 37.51 29.55 15.76
N SER A 113 38.17 28.66 15.00
CA SER A 113 37.66 27.30 14.74
C SER A 113 37.65 26.44 16.01
N SER A 114 38.67 26.58 16.88
CA SER A 114 38.73 25.89 18.17
C SER A 114 37.72 26.48 19.16
N LEU A 115 37.57 27.81 19.26
CA LEU A 115 36.57 28.42 20.14
C LEU A 115 35.14 28.04 19.75
N HIS A 116 34.76 28.06 18.47
CA HIS A 116 33.38 27.72 18.08
C HIS A 116 33.04 26.22 18.28
N LYS A 117 34.01 25.33 18.02
CA LYS A 117 33.88 23.89 18.33
C LYS A 117 33.86 23.62 19.83
N THR A 118 34.68 24.32 20.61
CA THR A 118 34.71 24.21 22.08
C THR A 118 33.43 24.80 22.69
N TYR A 119 32.88 25.90 22.16
CA TYR A 119 31.61 26.48 22.62
C TYR A 119 30.45 25.53 22.38
N THR A 120 30.29 25.01 21.16
CA THR A 120 29.23 24.02 20.84
C THR A 120 29.42 22.68 21.57
N TYR A 121 30.65 22.28 21.90
CA TYR A 121 30.92 21.15 22.78
C TYR A 121 30.55 21.43 24.24
N ILE A 122 30.92 22.61 24.77
CA ILE A 122 30.57 23.05 26.13
C ILE A 122 29.06 23.23 26.29
N GLU A 123 28.34 23.76 25.29
CA GLU A 123 26.88 23.80 25.32
C GLU A 123 26.27 22.40 25.27
N LYS A 124 26.75 21.51 24.40
CA LYS A 124 26.28 20.12 24.37
C LYS A 124 26.54 19.42 25.71
N GLN A 125 27.68 19.64 26.36
CA GLN A 125 27.99 19.06 27.67
C GLN A 125 27.21 19.75 28.83
N LYS A 126 26.96 21.06 28.79
CA LYS A 126 26.07 21.76 29.73
C LYS A 126 24.65 21.20 29.61
N ASN A 127 24.14 21.03 28.39
CA ASN A 127 22.83 20.43 28.13
C ASN A 127 22.80 18.94 28.53
N LEU A 128 23.86 18.16 28.27
CA LEU A 128 23.94 16.77 28.74
C LEU A 128 23.98 16.67 30.27
N LYS A 129 24.70 17.57 30.95
CA LYS A 129 24.77 17.65 32.41
C LYS A 129 23.41 18.07 32.98
N ALA A 130 22.76 19.07 32.40
CA ALA A 130 21.40 19.47 32.77
C ALA A 130 20.37 18.35 32.53
N LEU A 131 20.50 17.57 31.45
CA LEU A 131 19.64 16.42 31.16
C LEU A 131 19.88 15.28 32.15
N LYS A 132 21.14 14.96 32.47
CA LYS A 132 21.52 13.99 33.51
C LYS A 132 21.06 14.43 34.90
N THR A 133 21.17 15.71 35.25
CA THR A 133 20.63 16.25 36.51
C THR A 133 19.10 16.19 36.54
N LYS A 134 18.41 16.49 35.42
CA LYS A 134 16.95 16.30 35.31
C LYS A 134 16.56 14.82 35.45
N LEU A 135 17.28 13.91 34.80
CA LEU A 135 17.06 12.45 34.88
C LEU A 135 17.30 11.92 36.29
N ASN A 136 18.40 12.30 36.95
CA ASN A 136 18.69 11.91 38.32
C ASN A 136 17.67 12.50 39.31
N LYS A 137 17.18 13.73 39.08
CA LYS A 137 16.11 14.37 39.87
C LYS A 137 14.71 13.79 39.58
N LEU A 138 14.54 13.11 38.44
CA LEU A 138 13.35 12.32 38.12
C LEU A 138 13.43 10.95 38.79
N ASN A 139 14.58 10.28 38.74
CA ASN A 139 14.82 8.99 39.39
C ASN A 139 14.78 9.12 40.92
N SER A 140 15.32 10.19 41.52
CA SER A 140 15.17 10.42 42.96
C SER A 140 13.73 10.76 43.37
N LYS A 141 12.95 11.41 42.50
CA LYS A 141 11.49 11.50 42.66
C LYS A 141 10.81 10.13 42.55
N LEU A 142 11.26 9.26 41.65
CA LEU A 142 10.74 7.90 41.51
C LEU A 142 11.01 7.06 42.77
N HIS A 143 12.24 7.13 43.31
CA HIS A 143 12.61 6.46 44.56
C HIS A 143 11.92 7.05 45.79
N THR A 144 11.70 8.37 45.89
CA THR A 144 10.93 8.96 47.00
C THR A 144 9.43 8.70 46.91
N LEU A 145 8.87 8.54 45.71
CA LEU A 145 7.50 8.01 45.51
C LEU A 145 7.39 6.53 45.89
N ALA A 146 8.43 5.72 45.61
CA ALA A 146 8.48 4.32 46.06
C ALA A 146 8.71 4.17 47.57
N ALA A 147 9.47 5.08 48.20
CA ALA A 147 9.76 5.05 49.64
C ALA A 147 8.63 5.61 50.52
N LYS A 148 7.65 6.33 49.95
CA LYS A 148 6.51 6.87 50.70
C LYS A 148 5.50 5.74 51.02
N LYS A 149 5.77 5.00 52.10
CA LYS A 149 5.02 3.82 52.60
C LYS A 149 3.52 3.83 52.28
N ILE A 150 3.15 3.17 51.18
CA ILE A 150 1.81 2.58 51.03
C ILE A 150 1.87 1.25 51.78
N HIS A 151 1.20 1.16 52.93
CA HIS A 151 1.19 -0.07 53.72
C HIS A 151 0.56 -1.23 52.92
N PRO A 152 1.27 -2.35 52.68
CA PRO A 152 0.77 -3.42 51.82
C PRO A 152 -0.48 -4.13 52.39
N ALA A 153 -0.71 -4.01 53.71
CA ALA A 153 -1.74 -4.73 54.44
C ALA A 153 -3.21 -4.30 54.18
N LYS A 154 -3.49 -3.16 53.53
CA LYS A 154 -4.88 -2.68 53.28
C LYS A 154 -5.34 -2.67 51.82
N HIS A 155 -4.48 -3.07 50.86
CA HIS A 155 -4.87 -3.18 49.45
C HIS A 155 -5.10 -4.62 48.96
N VAL A 156 -4.76 -5.64 49.76
CA VAL A 156 -5.01 -7.05 49.41
C VAL A 156 -6.51 -7.37 49.40
N ASP A 157 -7.27 -6.94 50.41
CA ASP A 157 -8.71 -7.23 50.49
C ASP A 157 -9.55 -6.37 49.53
N ALA A 158 -9.08 -5.17 49.19
CA ALA A 158 -9.64 -4.35 48.11
C ALA A 158 -9.53 -5.05 46.73
N LEU A 159 -8.57 -5.96 46.55
CA LEU A 159 -8.43 -6.78 45.34
C LEU A 159 -9.28 -8.07 45.37
N LYS A 160 -9.68 -8.57 46.55
CA LYS A 160 -10.57 -9.76 46.66
C LYS A 160 -11.98 -9.47 46.15
N ASN A 161 -12.51 -8.27 46.45
CA ASN A 161 -13.89 -7.90 46.11
C ASN A 161 -14.03 -7.19 44.73
N ALA A 162 -12.94 -7.09 43.97
CA ALA A 162 -12.97 -6.62 42.59
C ALA A 162 -13.58 -7.69 41.66
N LYS A 163 -14.88 -7.53 41.37
CA LYS A 163 -15.76 -8.38 40.53
C LYS A 163 -15.05 -8.99 39.28
N LEU A 164 -14.42 -10.15 39.50
CA LEU A 164 -13.59 -10.91 38.56
C LEU A 164 -12.39 -10.13 37.98
N LEU A 165 -11.22 -10.21 38.65
CA LEU A 165 -9.95 -9.66 38.16
C LEU A 165 -9.55 -10.26 36.80
N ASP A 166 -9.78 -9.52 35.72
CA ASP A 166 -9.34 -9.88 34.36
C ASP A 166 -7.80 -9.89 34.29
N THR A 167 -7.25 -11.05 33.90
CA THR A 167 -5.81 -11.32 33.98
C THR A 167 -5.06 -10.78 32.76
N ILE A 168 -3.78 -10.48 32.93
CA ILE A 168 -2.93 -10.00 31.83
C ILE A 168 -2.62 -11.15 30.87
N ALA A 169 -2.75 -10.90 29.57
CA ALA A 169 -2.29 -11.77 28.49
C ALA A 169 -0.91 -11.32 27.97
N ALA A 170 -0.69 -10.02 27.83
CA ALA A 170 0.62 -9.46 27.52
C ALA A 170 0.80 -8.03 28.08
N ILE A 171 2.04 -7.66 28.38
CA ILE A 171 2.48 -6.29 28.64
C ILE A 171 3.19 -5.79 27.37
N VAL A 172 2.89 -4.56 26.95
CA VAL A 172 3.35 -3.95 25.69
C VAL A 172 3.69 -2.47 25.94
N ASN A 173 4.98 -2.19 26.04
CA ASN A 173 5.52 -0.93 26.55
C ASN A 173 4.77 -0.51 27.84
N ASN A 174 4.25 0.72 27.90
CA ASN A 174 3.57 1.28 29.08
C ASN A 174 2.06 0.90 29.13
N GLY A 175 1.68 -0.31 28.69
CA GLY A 175 0.28 -0.74 28.69
C GLY A 175 0.09 -2.25 28.62
N VAL A 176 -1.12 -2.72 28.91
CA VAL A 176 -1.47 -4.15 28.94
C VAL A 176 -2.48 -4.56 27.88
N ILE A 177 -2.50 -5.85 27.55
CA ILE A 177 -3.56 -6.56 26.84
C ILE A 177 -4.09 -7.62 27.80
N THR A 178 -5.40 -7.67 28.01
CA THR A 178 -6.02 -8.56 29.00
C THR A 178 -6.56 -9.86 28.38
N ARG A 179 -6.89 -10.85 29.20
CA ARG A 179 -7.47 -12.12 28.74
C ARG A 179 -8.89 -11.94 28.23
N TYR A 180 -9.69 -10.99 28.76
CA TYR A 180 -10.96 -10.59 28.14
C TYR A 180 -10.73 -10.07 26.71
N GLN A 181 -9.81 -9.13 26.52
CA GLN A 181 -9.52 -8.55 25.20
C GLN A 181 -9.06 -9.61 24.18
N LEU A 182 -8.24 -10.57 24.61
CA LEU A 182 -7.84 -11.69 23.77
C LEU A 182 -9.03 -12.63 23.43
N LYS A 183 -9.88 -12.95 24.42
CA LYS A 183 -11.06 -13.81 24.24
C LYS A 183 -12.08 -13.19 23.27
N ASP A 184 -12.36 -11.89 23.43
CA ASP A 184 -13.24 -11.12 22.57
C ASP A 184 -12.69 -11.04 21.13
N ALA A 185 -11.43 -10.65 20.96
CA ALA A 185 -10.80 -10.59 19.64
C ALA A 185 -10.77 -11.95 18.92
N VAL A 186 -10.59 -13.07 19.65
CA VAL A 186 -10.68 -14.42 19.09
C VAL A 186 -12.11 -14.78 18.68
N ALA A 187 -13.12 -14.34 19.43
CA ALA A 187 -14.52 -14.53 19.05
C ALA A 187 -14.87 -13.73 17.78
N GLN A 188 -14.49 -12.45 17.72
CA GLN A 188 -14.66 -11.58 16.55
C GLN A 188 -13.91 -12.14 15.32
N TYR A 189 -12.69 -12.65 15.49
CA TYR A 189 -11.94 -13.29 14.41
C TYR A 189 -12.71 -14.49 13.83
N LYS A 190 -13.32 -15.35 14.67
CA LYS A 190 -14.14 -16.48 14.22
C LYS A 190 -15.44 -16.04 13.53
N VAL A 191 -16.09 -14.98 14.00
CA VAL A 191 -17.28 -14.42 13.33
C VAL A 191 -16.95 -13.90 11.93
N ASN A 192 -15.79 -13.27 11.76
CA ASN A 192 -15.31 -12.80 10.46
C ASN A 192 -14.74 -13.91 9.57
N ASN A 193 -14.23 -15.00 10.16
CA ASN A 193 -13.59 -16.13 9.48
C ASN A 193 -14.25 -17.46 9.91
N PRO A 194 -15.51 -17.73 9.54
CA PRO A 194 -16.26 -18.90 10.03
C PRO A 194 -15.63 -20.25 9.66
N ASN A 195 -14.81 -20.29 8.59
CA ASN A 195 -14.13 -21.48 8.10
C ASN A 195 -12.66 -21.60 8.61
N VAL A 196 -12.30 -20.98 9.74
CA VAL A 196 -10.92 -20.98 10.26
C VAL A 196 -10.46 -22.36 10.75
N SER A 197 -9.77 -23.10 9.88
CA SER A 197 -9.14 -24.39 10.18
C SER A 197 -7.78 -24.23 10.88
N MET A 198 -7.77 -23.72 12.12
CA MET A 198 -6.58 -23.58 12.96
C MET A 198 -6.81 -24.19 14.34
N SER A 199 -5.75 -24.75 14.95
CA SER A 199 -5.81 -25.19 16.34
C SER A 199 -6.07 -24.01 17.29
N LYS A 200 -6.78 -24.28 18.39
CA LYS A 200 -7.18 -23.26 19.39
C LYS A 200 -6.01 -22.37 19.81
N ASN A 201 -4.88 -22.97 20.16
CA ASN A 201 -3.68 -22.27 20.62
C ASN A 201 -3.09 -21.39 19.50
N LYS A 202 -2.85 -21.95 18.30
CA LYS A 202 -2.30 -21.19 17.16
C LYS A 202 -3.19 -20.00 16.77
N LEU A 203 -4.52 -20.14 16.88
CA LEU A 203 -5.46 -19.03 16.69
C LEU A 203 -5.33 -17.96 17.79
N GLN A 204 -5.24 -18.37 19.06
CA GLN A 204 -5.01 -17.44 20.17
C GLN A 204 -3.67 -16.70 20.03
N ASP A 205 -2.58 -17.38 19.67
CA ASP A 205 -1.26 -16.78 19.45
C ASP A 205 -1.30 -15.75 18.30
N THR A 206 -1.97 -16.10 17.19
CA THR A 206 -2.12 -15.22 16.02
C THR A 206 -2.89 -13.95 16.37
N VAL A 207 -4.00 -14.07 17.09
CA VAL A 207 -4.80 -12.91 17.53
C VAL A 207 -4.06 -12.10 18.59
N LEU A 208 -3.32 -12.74 19.51
CA LEU A 208 -2.49 -12.02 20.49
C LEU A 208 -1.38 -11.22 19.81
N LYS A 209 -0.69 -11.77 18.78
CA LYS A 209 0.29 -11.03 17.98
C LYS A 209 -0.34 -9.78 17.35
N GLN A 210 -1.55 -9.91 16.77
CA GLN A 210 -2.25 -8.76 16.20
C GLN A 210 -2.62 -7.72 17.25
N LEU A 211 -3.09 -8.12 18.44
CA LEU A 211 -3.38 -7.20 19.53
C LEU A 211 -2.12 -6.47 20.02
N VAL A 212 -0.96 -7.14 20.07
CA VAL A 212 0.33 -6.53 20.39
C VAL A 212 0.73 -5.49 19.35
N ILE A 213 0.72 -5.84 18.05
CA ILE A 213 1.00 -4.90 16.95
C ILE A 213 0.06 -3.69 17.02
N ASN A 214 -1.24 -3.91 17.20
CA ASN A 214 -2.23 -2.85 17.31
C ASN A 214 -1.97 -1.93 18.52
N LYS A 215 -1.54 -2.48 19.66
CA LYS A 215 -1.19 -1.71 20.86
C LYS A 215 0.05 -0.84 20.64
N ILE A 216 1.10 -1.38 20.00
CA ILE A 216 2.32 -0.65 19.66
C ILE A 216 2.03 0.48 18.67
N ALA A 217 1.32 0.18 17.58
CA ALA A 217 0.99 1.14 16.55
C ALA A 217 0.17 2.32 17.11
N LEU A 218 -0.81 2.07 18.00
CA LEU A 218 -1.58 3.15 18.64
C LEU A 218 -0.74 3.99 19.62
N GLN A 219 0.25 3.40 20.30
CA GLN A 219 1.23 4.14 21.11
C GLN A 219 2.12 5.02 20.23
N LEU A 220 2.66 4.47 19.13
CA LEU A 220 3.53 5.20 18.19
C LEU A 220 2.78 6.33 17.46
N ALA A 221 1.54 6.08 17.05
CA ALA A 221 0.69 7.11 16.47
C ALA A 221 0.45 8.28 17.45
N LYS A 222 0.14 7.97 18.71
CA LYS A 222 -0.02 9.00 19.76
C LYS A 222 1.28 9.79 19.99
N LEU A 223 2.44 9.14 19.94
CA LEU A 223 3.75 9.79 20.08
C LEU A 223 4.05 10.78 18.93
N ASN A 224 3.55 10.49 17.73
CA ASN A 224 3.73 11.32 16.53
C ASN A 224 2.53 12.23 16.23
N SER A 225 1.62 12.45 17.19
CA SER A 225 0.39 13.25 17.03
C SER A 225 -0.51 12.83 15.85
N ILE A 226 -0.49 11.54 15.49
CA ILE A 226 -1.32 10.97 14.42
C ILE A 226 -2.69 10.61 15.00
N GLU A 227 -3.64 11.53 14.85
CA GLU A 227 -5.00 11.42 15.38
C GLU A 227 -6.03 11.01 14.33
N GLY A 228 -7.12 10.38 14.79
CA GLY A 228 -8.33 10.12 13.99
C GLY A 228 -9.40 11.15 14.35
N LYS A 229 -9.49 12.22 13.55
CA LYS A 229 -10.37 13.37 13.81
C LYS A 229 -11.83 12.99 13.63
N ASP A 230 -12.74 13.60 14.40
CA ASP A 230 -14.16 13.22 14.36
C ASP A 230 -14.83 13.40 12.99
N ALA A 231 -14.36 14.35 12.18
CA ALA A 231 -14.80 14.49 10.78
C ALA A 231 -14.38 13.29 9.91
N GLU A 232 -13.19 12.72 10.12
CA GLU A 232 -12.71 11.51 9.41
C GLU A 232 -13.56 10.30 9.81
N VAL A 233 -13.83 10.15 11.11
CA VAL A 233 -14.66 9.05 11.65
C VAL A 233 -16.10 9.15 11.15
N THR A 234 -16.71 10.34 11.19
CA THR A 234 -18.07 10.56 10.68
C THR A 234 -18.16 10.33 9.17
N ARG A 235 -17.16 10.78 8.39
CA ARG A 235 -17.10 10.49 6.94
C ARG A 235 -17.01 8.99 6.67
N ALA A 236 -16.19 8.25 7.44
CA ALA A 236 -16.10 6.79 7.32
C ALA A 236 -17.42 6.10 7.67
N LEU A 237 -18.11 6.50 8.74
CA LEU A 237 -19.44 5.99 9.11
C LEU A 237 -20.46 6.19 7.97
N THR A 238 -20.54 7.39 7.39
CA THR A 238 -21.44 7.68 6.27
C THR A 238 -21.14 6.84 5.03
N VAL A 239 -19.86 6.57 4.73
CA VAL A 239 -19.45 5.67 3.64
C VAL A 239 -19.89 4.22 3.91
N ILE A 240 -19.72 3.71 5.15
CA ILE A 240 -20.16 2.36 5.52
C ILE A 240 -21.68 2.23 5.43
N ALA A 241 -22.43 3.21 5.95
CA ALA A 241 -23.89 3.25 5.91
C ALA A 241 -24.40 3.25 4.45
N LYS A 242 -23.91 4.18 3.63
CA LYS A 242 -24.25 4.26 2.19
C LYS A 242 -23.93 2.97 1.43
N ARG A 243 -22.79 2.33 1.73
CA ARG A 243 -22.40 1.03 1.12
C ARG A 243 -23.33 -0.12 1.49
N ASN A 244 -23.97 -0.06 2.66
CA ASN A 244 -24.97 -1.03 3.11
C ASN A 244 -26.42 -0.61 2.78
N LYS A 245 -26.61 0.48 2.02
CA LYS A 245 -27.92 1.05 1.63
C LYS A 245 -28.82 1.45 2.82
N VAL A 246 -28.21 1.99 3.88
CA VAL A 246 -28.91 2.51 5.07
C VAL A 246 -28.46 3.94 5.38
N SER A 247 -29.30 4.72 6.06
CA SER A 247 -28.91 6.00 6.66
C SER A 247 -27.96 5.80 7.86
N LEU A 248 -27.32 6.87 8.32
CA LEU A 248 -26.47 6.82 9.51
C LEU A 248 -27.26 6.50 10.80
N THR A 249 -28.53 6.90 10.86
CA THR A 249 -29.43 6.64 12.00
C THR A 249 -29.82 5.16 12.07
N GLU A 250 -30.27 4.59 10.95
CA GLU A 250 -30.55 3.15 10.84
C GLU A 250 -29.30 2.32 11.06
N PHE A 251 -28.14 2.78 10.55
CA PHE A 251 -26.86 2.12 10.78
C PHE A 251 -26.52 2.02 12.28
N LYS A 252 -26.70 3.10 13.04
CA LYS A 252 -26.56 3.09 14.50
C LYS A 252 -27.52 2.08 15.14
N GLN A 253 -28.80 2.12 14.77
CA GLN A 253 -29.82 1.19 15.30
C GLN A 253 -29.49 -0.28 15.00
N VAL A 254 -28.98 -0.60 13.81
CA VAL A 254 -28.57 -1.97 13.44
C VAL A 254 -27.33 -2.44 14.23
N ILE A 255 -26.40 -1.55 14.56
CA ILE A 255 -25.26 -1.84 15.45
C ILE A 255 -25.75 -2.11 16.89
N GLU A 256 -26.57 -1.21 17.45
CA GLU A 256 -27.01 -1.29 18.85
C GLU A 256 -27.99 -2.44 19.11
N SER A 257 -28.89 -2.75 18.17
CA SER A 257 -29.83 -3.88 18.25
C SER A 257 -29.15 -5.27 18.27
N HIS A 258 -27.86 -5.35 17.95
CA HIS A 258 -27.05 -6.57 18.06
C HIS A 258 -26.10 -6.52 19.27
N GLY A 259 -26.39 -5.68 20.28
CA GLY A 259 -25.64 -5.57 21.54
C GLY A 259 -24.32 -4.82 21.45
N VAL A 260 -23.97 -4.25 20.29
CA VAL A 260 -22.71 -3.52 20.10
C VAL A 260 -22.90 -2.04 20.45
N ASN A 261 -22.22 -1.57 21.49
CA ASN A 261 -22.28 -0.17 21.89
C ASN A 261 -21.69 0.76 20.82
N PHE A 262 -22.48 1.71 20.29
CA PHE A 262 -22.07 2.57 19.18
C PHE A 262 -20.90 3.51 19.52
N LYS A 263 -20.71 3.90 20.79
CA LYS A 263 -19.54 4.71 21.22
C LYS A 263 -18.25 3.89 21.15
N LEU A 264 -18.30 2.61 21.52
CA LEU A 264 -17.17 1.69 21.37
C LEU A 264 -16.88 1.40 19.89
N TYR A 265 -17.92 1.18 19.07
CA TYR A 265 -17.78 1.03 17.62
C TYR A 265 -17.14 2.28 16.96
N LYS A 266 -17.56 3.50 17.35
CA LYS A 266 -16.93 4.75 16.89
C LYS A 266 -15.44 4.83 17.29
N GLN A 267 -15.07 4.32 18.47
CA GLN A 267 -13.67 4.30 18.91
C GLN A 267 -12.83 3.24 18.18
N ASP A 268 -13.36 2.05 17.91
CA ASP A 268 -12.70 1.05 17.06
C ASP A 268 -12.43 1.61 15.65
N LEU A 269 -13.44 2.23 15.03
CA LEU A 269 -13.27 2.87 13.73
C LEU A 269 -12.23 4.01 13.77
N ARG A 270 -12.17 4.80 14.85
CA ARG A 270 -11.12 5.80 15.06
C ARG A 270 -9.72 5.15 15.17
N ASN A 271 -9.59 4.07 15.93
CA ASN A 271 -8.33 3.32 16.05
C ASN A 271 -7.87 2.78 14.68
N LYS A 272 -8.81 2.29 13.86
CA LYS A 272 -8.54 1.80 12.49
C LYS A 272 -8.09 2.91 11.53
N ILE A 273 -8.69 4.11 11.63
CA ILE A 273 -8.26 5.30 10.88
C ILE A 273 -6.84 5.72 11.30
N ILE A 274 -6.54 5.73 12.59
CA ILE A 274 -5.20 6.03 13.13
C ILE A 274 -4.16 5.01 12.62
N MET A 275 -4.49 3.72 12.71
CA MET A 275 -3.65 2.63 12.20
C MET A 275 -3.33 2.81 10.72
N HIS A 276 -4.35 3.01 9.87
CA HIS A 276 -4.17 3.21 8.44
C HIS A 276 -3.31 4.44 8.13
N LYS A 277 -3.51 5.57 8.84
CA LYS A 277 -2.71 6.79 8.65
C LYS A 277 -1.23 6.55 9.01
N LEU A 278 -0.95 5.90 10.14
CA LEU A 278 0.42 5.54 10.54
C LEU A 278 1.07 4.56 9.54
N GLN A 279 0.33 3.53 9.11
CA GLN A 279 0.79 2.53 8.14
C GLN A 279 1.18 3.19 6.81
N GLN A 280 0.31 4.05 6.25
CA GLN A 280 0.59 4.78 5.00
C GLN A 280 1.85 5.65 5.12
N ILE A 281 1.98 6.41 6.22
CA ILE A 281 3.18 7.23 6.49
C ILE A 281 4.45 6.35 6.58
N SER A 282 4.36 5.20 7.24
CA SER A 282 5.52 4.32 7.48
C SER A 282 6.03 3.61 6.22
N ILE A 283 5.16 3.33 5.24
CA ILE A 283 5.51 2.58 4.02
C ILE A 283 5.63 3.44 2.76
N ALA A 284 5.28 4.73 2.81
CA ALA A 284 5.23 5.63 1.63
C ALA A 284 6.53 5.68 0.81
N ASN A 285 7.70 5.52 1.46
CA ASN A 285 8.99 5.50 0.77
C ASN A 285 9.42 4.11 0.28
N SER A 286 8.83 3.03 0.83
CA SER A 286 9.23 1.63 0.60
C SER A 286 8.59 0.98 -0.62
N VAL A 287 7.48 1.53 -1.13
CA VAL A 287 6.72 0.97 -2.27
C VAL A 287 7.02 1.74 -3.59
N ARG A 288 8.28 2.15 -3.78
CA ARG A 288 8.76 2.68 -5.06
C ARG A 288 9.04 1.53 -6.04
N ILE A 289 8.76 1.77 -7.32
CA ILE A 289 8.99 0.83 -8.43
C ILE A 289 9.63 1.63 -9.56
N SER A 290 10.77 1.17 -10.08
CA SER A 290 11.42 1.77 -11.25
C SER A 290 10.94 1.13 -12.56
N GLN A 291 11.11 1.84 -13.68
CA GLN A 291 10.83 1.28 -15.00
C GLN A 291 11.62 0.00 -15.26
N THR A 292 12.91 -0.03 -14.86
CA THR A 292 13.76 -1.22 -14.93
C THR A 292 13.21 -2.43 -14.16
N GLN A 293 12.52 -2.22 -13.03
CA GLN A 293 11.86 -3.31 -12.31
C GLN A 293 10.62 -3.83 -13.07
N ILE A 294 9.84 -2.94 -13.69
CA ILE A 294 8.71 -3.29 -14.56
C ILE A 294 9.20 -4.11 -15.76
N ASP A 295 10.23 -3.63 -16.46
CA ASP A 295 10.77 -4.27 -17.67
C ASP A 295 11.40 -5.63 -17.33
N ASN A 296 12.19 -5.72 -16.25
CA ASN A 296 12.73 -6.99 -15.76
C ASN A 296 11.62 -7.97 -15.35
N PHE A 297 10.52 -7.48 -14.76
CA PHE A 297 9.36 -8.33 -14.47
C PHE A 297 8.69 -8.83 -15.76
N ILE A 298 8.50 -7.97 -16.76
CA ILE A 298 7.92 -8.39 -18.05
C ILE A 298 8.76 -9.48 -18.71
N ASN A 299 10.08 -9.28 -18.77
CA ASN A 299 11.02 -10.22 -19.39
C ASN A 299 11.09 -11.56 -18.65
N SER A 300 11.00 -11.56 -17.31
CA SER A 300 11.08 -12.77 -16.48
C SER A 300 9.75 -13.46 -16.21
N HIS A 301 8.61 -12.80 -16.43
CA HIS A 301 7.29 -13.26 -15.99
C HIS A 301 6.18 -13.10 -17.05
N ASN A 302 6.51 -13.17 -18.34
CA ASN A 302 5.54 -13.11 -19.44
C ASN A 302 4.31 -14.02 -19.20
N ASP A 303 4.51 -15.27 -18.75
CA ASP A 303 3.46 -16.21 -18.32
C ASP A 303 2.41 -15.64 -17.33
N LYS A 304 2.82 -14.76 -16.41
CA LYS A 304 1.93 -14.15 -15.40
C LYS A 304 1.19 -12.92 -15.96
N LEU A 305 1.75 -12.28 -16.99
CA LEU A 305 1.18 -11.12 -17.67
C LEU A 305 0.25 -11.51 -18.82
N GLN A 306 0.49 -12.66 -19.45
CA GLN A 306 -0.43 -13.28 -20.38
C GLN A 306 -1.80 -13.47 -19.72
N HIS A 307 -2.80 -12.78 -20.25
CA HIS A 307 -4.21 -12.95 -19.85
C HIS A 307 -4.84 -14.23 -20.45
N THR A 308 -4.04 -15.29 -20.60
CA THR A 308 -4.41 -16.55 -21.24
C THR A 308 -5.50 -17.25 -20.45
N LYS A 309 -6.65 -17.43 -21.11
CA LYS A 309 -7.81 -18.14 -20.57
C LYS A 309 -7.80 -19.58 -21.07
N TYR A 310 -7.82 -20.49 -20.12
CA TYR A 310 -7.99 -21.91 -20.33
C TYR A 310 -9.46 -22.25 -20.08
N GLU A 311 -10.13 -22.81 -21.07
CA GLU A 311 -11.44 -23.44 -20.89
C GLU A 311 -11.21 -24.94 -20.75
N VAL A 312 -11.45 -25.45 -19.54
CA VAL A 312 -11.18 -26.85 -19.17
C VAL A 312 -12.44 -27.56 -18.75
N ALA A 313 -12.52 -28.85 -19.07
CA ALA A 313 -13.52 -29.76 -18.55
C ALA A 313 -12.88 -30.88 -17.71
N ASN A 314 -13.61 -31.46 -16.77
CA ASN A 314 -13.14 -32.59 -15.96
C ASN A 314 -14.17 -33.73 -15.79
N ILE A 315 -13.67 -34.91 -15.47
CA ILE A 315 -14.44 -36.08 -15.05
C ILE A 315 -13.84 -36.60 -13.75
N LEU A 316 -14.61 -36.60 -12.66
CA LEU A 316 -14.22 -37.23 -11.39
C LEU A 316 -14.82 -38.63 -11.30
N ILE A 317 -14.00 -39.65 -11.06
CA ILE A 317 -14.47 -40.93 -10.51
C ILE A 317 -14.12 -40.96 -9.03
N SER A 318 -15.12 -40.75 -8.17
CA SER A 318 -14.92 -40.73 -6.72
C SER A 318 -14.55 -42.10 -6.18
N THR A 319 -13.58 -42.15 -5.27
CA THR A 319 -13.32 -43.35 -4.46
C THR A 319 -14.44 -43.54 -3.45
N LYS A 320 -15.16 -44.66 -3.53
CA LYS A 320 -16.20 -45.00 -2.54
C LYS A 320 -15.59 -45.11 -1.14
N THR A 321 -16.32 -44.63 -0.15
CA THR A 321 -16.07 -44.89 1.26
C THR A 321 -16.51 -46.33 1.63
N PRO A 322 -15.78 -47.04 2.52
CA PRO A 322 -14.45 -46.69 3.04
C PRO A 322 -13.38 -46.72 1.93
N ILE A 323 -12.43 -45.79 2.00
CA ILE A 323 -11.32 -45.73 1.04
C ILE A 323 -10.35 -46.87 1.38
N THR A 324 -10.25 -47.83 0.47
CA THR A 324 -9.44 -49.05 0.60
C THR A 324 -8.62 -49.26 -0.68
N ALA A 325 -7.64 -50.17 -0.66
CA ALA A 325 -6.93 -50.56 -1.88
C ALA A 325 -7.89 -51.06 -2.97
N LYS A 326 -8.93 -51.84 -2.59
CA LYS A 326 -9.96 -52.37 -3.50
C LYS A 326 -10.83 -51.25 -4.11
N THR A 327 -11.36 -50.33 -3.30
CA THR A 327 -12.19 -49.22 -3.82
C THR A 327 -11.37 -48.19 -4.61
N THR A 328 -10.08 -48.03 -4.30
CA THR A 328 -9.13 -47.18 -5.05
C THR A 328 -8.76 -47.80 -6.40
N LYS A 329 -8.42 -49.10 -6.44
CA LYS A 329 -8.13 -49.83 -7.68
C LYS A 329 -9.31 -49.79 -8.65
N ALA A 330 -10.51 -50.11 -8.18
CA ALA A 330 -11.73 -50.07 -9.00
C ALA A 330 -12.06 -48.66 -9.55
N ALA A 331 -11.80 -47.60 -8.77
CA ALA A 331 -11.96 -46.22 -9.24
C ALA A 331 -10.94 -45.87 -10.34
N LYS A 332 -9.69 -46.33 -10.20
CA LYS A 332 -8.64 -46.16 -11.22
C LYS A 332 -8.98 -46.92 -12.52
N GLU A 333 -9.36 -48.19 -12.42
CA GLU A 333 -9.71 -49.03 -13.57
C GLU A 333 -10.91 -48.47 -14.34
N LYS A 334 -11.94 -47.98 -13.62
CA LYS A 334 -13.09 -47.30 -14.23
C LYS A 334 -12.67 -46.05 -15.00
N ILE A 335 -11.80 -45.21 -14.45
CA ILE A 335 -11.40 -43.97 -15.12
C ILE A 335 -10.42 -44.23 -16.28
N ASP A 336 -9.54 -45.23 -16.19
CA ASP A 336 -8.69 -45.67 -17.30
C ASP A 336 -9.52 -46.23 -18.46
N ASN A 337 -10.59 -46.99 -18.18
CA ASN A 337 -11.53 -47.45 -19.19
C ASN A 337 -12.28 -46.28 -19.86
N ILE A 338 -12.76 -45.30 -19.07
CA ILE A 338 -13.38 -44.08 -19.60
C ILE A 338 -12.40 -43.29 -20.48
N LYS A 339 -11.13 -43.17 -20.07
CA LYS A 339 -10.09 -42.54 -20.90
C LYS A 339 -9.97 -43.24 -22.25
N LYS A 340 -9.85 -44.58 -22.26
CA LYS A 340 -9.77 -45.39 -23.48
C LYS A 340 -10.96 -45.13 -24.43
N GLN A 341 -12.19 -45.12 -23.91
CA GLN A 341 -13.39 -44.87 -24.72
C GLN A 341 -13.46 -43.42 -25.28
N ILE A 342 -12.91 -42.45 -24.56
CA ILE A 342 -12.81 -41.06 -25.04
C ILE A 342 -11.73 -40.93 -26.12
N THR A 343 -10.56 -41.56 -25.92
CA THR A 343 -9.45 -41.51 -26.89
C THR A 343 -9.75 -42.28 -28.18
N SER A 344 -10.59 -43.33 -28.12
CA SER A 344 -11.04 -44.07 -29.31
C SER A 344 -12.28 -43.47 -29.98
N GLY A 345 -12.73 -42.28 -29.58
CA GLY A 345 -13.92 -41.61 -30.13
C GLY A 345 -15.27 -42.25 -29.79
N LYS A 346 -15.30 -43.41 -29.12
CA LYS A 346 -16.53 -44.18 -28.79
C LYS A 346 -17.53 -43.39 -27.93
N ILE A 347 -17.05 -42.42 -27.15
CA ILE A 347 -17.90 -41.49 -26.40
C ILE A 347 -17.20 -40.11 -26.29
N SER A 348 -17.94 -39.01 -26.49
CA SER A 348 -17.35 -37.69 -26.27
C SER A 348 -17.07 -37.44 -24.78
N PHE A 349 -16.08 -36.61 -24.48
CA PHE A 349 -15.75 -36.23 -23.09
C PHE A 349 -16.97 -35.67 -22.34
N ALA A 350 -17.82 -34.89 -23.02
CA ALA A 350 -19.03 -34.31 -22.42
C ALA A 350 -20.11 -35.36 -22.12
N GLN A 351 -20.31 -36.35 -22.99
CA GLN A 351 -21.21 -37.49 -22.71
C GLN A 351 -20.66 -38.36 -21.57
N ALA A 352 -19.35 -38.65 -21.56
CA ALA A 352 -18.71 -39.39 -20.48
C ALA A 352 -18.79 -38.66 -19.14
N ALA A 353 -18.64 -37.33 -19.14
CA ALA A 353 -18.84 -36.51 -17.94
C ALA A 353 -20.28 -36.59 -17.42
N LYS A 354 -21.28 -36.38 -18.29
CA LYS A 354 -22.71 -36.50 -17.94
C LYS A 354 -23.08 -37.90 -17.41
N LYS A 355 -22.48 -38.96 -17.97
CA LYS A 355 -22.81 -40.36 -17.65
C LYS A 355 -22.06 -40.94 -16.45
N TYR A 356 -20.85 -40.45 -16.15
CA TYR A 356 -19.95 -41.10 -15.18
C TYR A 356 -19.31 -40.17 -14.14
N SER A 357 -19.29 -38.84 -14.34
CA SER A 357 -18.59 -37.92 -13.44
C SER A 357 -19.35 -37.71 -12.13
N SER A 358 -18.62 -37.70 -11.02
CA SER A 358 -19.10 -37.33 -9.68
C SER A 358 -18.83 -35.86 -9.32
N SER A 359 -18.34 -35.05 -10.28
CA SER A 359 -18.15 -33.60 -10.09
C SER A 359 -19.47 -32.82 -10.19
N ILE A 360 -19.57 -31.69 -9.50
CA ILE A 360 -20.74 -30.78 -9.52
C ILE A 360 -21.15 -30.30 -10.94
N ASN A 361 -20.20 -30.26 -11.87
CA ASN A 361 -20.35 -29.86 -13.27
C ASN A 361 -20.56 -31.05 -14.23
N ALA A 362 -20.87 -32.26 -13.75
CA ALA A 362 -21.16 -33.42 -14.59
C ALA A 362 -22.26 -33.14 -15.63
N SER A 363 -23.35 -32.50 -15.19
CA SER A 363 -24.50 -32.13 -16.03
C SER A 363 -24.14 -31.16 -17.17
N THR A 364 -23.16 -30.28 -16.98
CA THR A 364 -22.64 -29.36 -18.01
C THR A 364 -21.51 -29.98 -18.86
N GLY A 365 -21.46 -31.31 -18.95
CA GLY A 365 -20.42 -32.02 -19.70
C GLY A 365 -19.03 -31.92 -19.07
N GLY A 366 -18.97 -31.64 -17.77
CA GLY A 366 -17.73 -31.45 -17.02
C GLY A 366 -17.08 -30.08 -17.22
N ASN A 367 -17.69 -29.12 -17.93
CA ASN A 367 -17.05 -27.84 -18.23
C ASN A 367 -16.88 -26.97 -16.95
N LEU A 368 -15.73 -26.30 -16.80
CA LEU A 368 -15.45 -25.31 -15.75
C LEU A 368 -15.54 -23.86 -16.28
N GLY A 369 -15.70 -23.65 -17.58
CA GLY A 369 -15.70 -22.35 -18.25
C GLY A 369 -14.30 -21.72 -18.36
N ALA A 370 -14.18 -20.71 -19.22
CA ALA A 370 -12.92 -20.04 -19.53
C ALA A 370 -12.38 -19.21 -18.34
N ARG A 371 -11.20 -19.57 -17.83
CA ARG A 371 -10.59 -19.03 -16.61
C ARG A 371 -9.07 -18.85 -16.73
N LYS A 372 -8.48 -17.96 -15.92
CA LYS A 372 -7.01 -17.85 -15.78
C LYS A 372 -6.44 -19.10 -15.09
N LEU A 373 -5.13 -19.33 -15.24
CA LEU A 373 -4.43 -20.53 -14.74
C LEU A 373 -4.42 -20.66 -13.20
N ASP A 374 -4.40 -19.53 -12.50
CA ASP A 374 -4.52 -19.40 -11.03
C ASP A 374 -5.90 -19.79 -10.50
N ALA A 375 -6.95 -19.62 -11.31
CA ALA A 375 -8.33 -20.02 -11.01
C ALA A 375 -8.63 -21.49 -11.40
N ILE A 376 -7.65 -22.24 -11.89
CA ILE A 376 -7.72 -23.69 -12.09
C ILE A 376 -7.22 -24.37 -10.81
N PRO A 377 -7.84 -25.47 -10.33
CA PRO A 377 -7.31 -26.21 -9.18
C PRO A 377 -5.82 -26.55 -9.37
N THR A 378 -5.00 -26.25 -8.37
CA THR A 378 -3.53 -26.26 -8.48
C THR A 378 -2.94 -27.60 -8.94
N VAL A 379 -3.59 -28.71 -8.55
CA VAL A 379 -3.27 -30.08 -8.99
C VAL A 379 -3.40 -30.32 -10.50
N PHE A 380 -4.07 -29.43 -11.24
CA PHE A 380 -4.24 -29.52 -12.69
C PHE A 380 -3.44 -28.44 -13.45
N ALA A 381 -3.05 -27.35 -12.79
CA ALA A 381 -2.47 -26.17 -13.46
C ALA A 381 -1.17 -26.46 -14.26
N PRO A 382 -0.20 -27.26 -13.77
CA PRO A 382 1.00 -27.60 -14.55
C PRO A 382 0.65 -28.32 -15.86
N THR A 383 -0.23 -29.32 -15.79
CA THR A 383 -0.71 -30.10 -16.94
C THR A 383 -1.49 -29.23 -17.92
N VAL A 384 -2.44 -28.43 -17.42
CA VAL A 384 -3.29 -27.57 -18.28
C VAL A 384 -2.48 -26.48 -18.98
N LYS A 385 -1.35 -26.03 -18.41
CA LYS A 385 -0.44 -25.08 -19.08
C LYS A 385 0.15 -25.68 -20.36
N SER A 386 0.61 -26.94 -20.32
CA SER A 386 1.28 -27.61 -21.46
C SER A 386 0.32 -28.28 -22.45
N MET A 387 -0.93 -28.59 -22.05
CA MET A 387 -1.92 -29.21 -22.93
C MET A 387 -2.25 -28.38 -24.18
N HIS A 388 -2.58 -29.09 -25.25
CA HIS A 388 -3.09 -28.57 -26.52
C HIS A 388 -4.62 -28.54 -26.55
N LYS A 389 -5.20 -27.73 -27.45
CA LYS A 389 -6.66 -27.67 -27.61
C LYS A 389 -7.20 -29.03 -28.07
N GLY A 390 -8.16 -29.58 -27.32
CA GLY A 390 -8.77 -30.89 -27.57
C GLY A 390 -8.13 -32.04 -26.77
N GLU A 391 -6.92 -31.86 -26.23
CA GLU A 391 -6.15 -32.88 -25.53
C GLU A 391 -6.84 -33.35 -24.24
N VAL A 392 -6.65 -34.63 -23.87
CA VAL A 392 -7.22 -35.27 -22.67
C VAL A 392 -6.10 -35.89 -21.83
N SER A 393 -5.93 -35.38 -20.61
CA SER A 393 -4.87 -35.79 -19.68
C SER A 393 -5.41 -36.37 -18.37
N GLY A 394 -4.51 -36.98 -17.59
CA GLY A 394 -4.80 -37.82 -16.42
C GLY A 394 -4.82 -39.33 -16.72
N PRO A 395 -5.25 -40.17 -15.76
CA PRO A 395 -5.92 -39.79 -14.52
C PRO A 395 -4.99 -39.14 -13.49
N VAL A 396 -5.44 -38.02 -12.90
CA VAL A 396 -4.79 -37.35 -11.77
C VAL A 396 -5.45 -37.81 -10.47
N ALA A 397 -4.66 -38.39 -9.55
CA ALA A 397 -5.15 -38.86 -8.26
C ALA A 397 -5.27 -37.72 -7.23
N THR A 398 -6.34 -37.73 -6.42
CA THR A 398 -6.58 -36.78 -5.33
C THR A 398 -7.29 -37.45 -4.16
N LYS A 399 -7.47 -36.74 -3.04
CA LYS A 399 -8.24 -37.24 -1.87
C LYS A 399 -9.71 -37.53 -2.15
N SER A 400 -10.31 -37.00 -3.23
CA SER A 400 -11.70 -37.28 -3.60
C SER A 400 -11.85 -38.41 -4.62
N GLY A 401 -10.76 -38.90 -5.20
CA GLY A 401 -10.74 -39.89 -6.28
C GLY A 401 -9.85 -39.47 -7.44
N PHE A 402 -10.16 -39.95 -8.64
CA PHE A 402 -9.35 -39.71 -9.84
C PHE A 402 -10.04 -38.75 -10.81
N PHE A 403 -9.25 -37.89 -11.46
CA PHE A 403 -9.71 -36.91 -12.45
C PHE A 403 -9.13 -37.14 -13.84
N LEU A 404 -9.97 -37.13 -14.88
CA LEU A 404 -9.54 -36.78 -16.24
C LEU A 404 -9.80 -35.29 -16.47
N ILE A 405 -8.96 -34.67 -17.31
CA ILE A 405 -9.01 -33.25 -17.66
C ILE A 405 -8.99 -33.16 -19.18
N LYS A 406 -9.85 -32.32 -19.77
CA LYS A 406 -9.78 -31.95 -21.20
C LYS A 406 -9.62 -30.44 -21.33
N LEU A 407 -8.68 -30.00 -22.17
CA LEU A 407 -8.58 -28.59 -22.56
C LEU A 407 -9.51 -28.35 -23.75
N LEU A 408 -10.65 -27.69 -23.51
CA LEU A 408 -11.64 -27.38 -24.54
C LEU A 408 -11.16 -26.24 -25.45
N ASN A 409 -10.54 -25.21 -24.85
CA ASN A 409 -10.02 -24.05 -25.57
C ASN A 409 -8.88 -23.37 -24.79
N LYS A 410 -7.92 -22.76 -25.50
CA LYS A 410 -6.80 -21.98 -24.92
C LYS A 410 -6.73 -20.63 -25.63
N THR A 411 -7.46 -19.65 -25.09
CA THR A 411 -7.49 -18.29 -25.63
C THR A 411 -6.36 -17.49 -25.00
N GLN A 412 -5.21 -17.47 -25.69
CA GLN A 412 -4.17 -16.48 -25.41
C GLN A 412 -4.65 -15.10 -25.90
N PRO A 413 -4.28 -13.99 -25.24
CA PRO A 413 -4.32 -12.68 -25.89
C PRO A 413 -3.44 -12.74 -27.15
N SER A 414 -3.83 -12.04 -28.21
CA SER A 414 -2.99 -12.02 -29.41
C SER A 414 -1.66 -11.32 -29.12
N GLU A 415 -0.55 -11.98 -29.44
CA GLU A 415 0.78 -11.34 -29.49
C GLU A 415 0.84 -10.24 -30.57
N LYS A 416 -0.10 -10.27 -31.53
CA LYS A 416 -0.37 -9.13 -32.42
C LYS A 416 -0.73 -7.89 -31.56
N ALA A 417 0.13 -6.88 -31.66
CA ALA A 417 -0.02 -5.58 -31.01
C ALA A 417 -1.44 -5.00 -31.21
N VAL A 418 -2.14 -4.75 -30.10
CA VAL A 418 -3.48 -4.14 -30.13
C VAL A 418 -3.28 -2.64 -30.20
N PHE A 419 -3.08 -2.13 -31.42
CA PHE A 419 -2.91 -0.71 -31.65
C PHE A 419 -4.16 0.07 -31.26
N LYS A 420 -3.98 1.06 -30.37
CA LYS A 420 -5.05 1.95 -29.88
C LYS A 420 -4.67 3.40 -30.12
N THR A 421 -5.58 4.14 -30.74
CA THR A 421 -5.49 5.60 -30.86
C THR A 421 -5.87 6.26 -29.54
N GLY A 422 -5.10 7.27 -29.14
CA GLY A 422 -5.41 8.07 -27.97
C GLY A 422 -4.66 9.40 -27.97
N PHE A 423 -4.88 10.18 -26.93
CA PHE A 423 -4.36 11.53 -26.81
C PHE A 423 -3.44 11.64 -25.60
N GLU A 424 -2.27 12.22 -25.83
CA GLU A 424 -1.38 12.72 -24.79
C GLU A 424 -1.90 14.08 -24.33
N ILE A 425 -2.25 14.16 -23.06
CA ILE A 425 -2.94 15.31 -22.45
C ILE A 425 -2.37 15.62 -21.08
N GLN A 426 -2.57 16.85 -20.63
CA GLN A 426 -2.49 17.22 -19.20
C GLN A 426 -3.91 17.56 -18.72
N LYS A 427 -4.42 16.84 -17.71
CA LYS A 427 -5.66 17.20 -17.01
C LYS A 427 -5.37 18.40 -16.11
N ILE A 428 -6.22 19.40 -16.15
CA ILE A 428 -6.18 20.59 -15.31
C ILE A 428 -7.47 20.61 -14.47
N THR A 429 -7.32 20.61 -13.15
CA THR A 429 -8.41 20.78 -12.18
C THR A 429 -8.26 22.15 -11.52
N ILE A 430 -9.34 22.91 -11.51
CA ILE A 430 -9.46 24.21 -10.84
C ILE A 430 -10.58 24.10 -9.81
N ALA A 431 -10.25 24.26 -8.54
CA ALA A 431 -11.22 24.31 -7.44
C ALA A 431 -11.15 25.67 -6.74
N PHE A 432 -12.30 26.19 -6.32
CA PHE A 432 -12.39 27.42 -5.53
C PHE A 432 -12.62 27.07 -4.05
N LYS A 433 -11.93 27.75 -3.14
CA LYS A 433 -11.96 27.41 -1.70
C LYS A 433 -13.28 27.82 -1.04
N ASP A 434 -13.63 29.11 -1.15
CA ASP A 434 -14.76 29.72 -0.41
C ASP A 434 -15.80 30.36 -1.35
N VAL A 435 -15.74 30.06 -2.65
CA VAL A 435 -16.53 30.74 -3.70
C VAL A 435 -17.38 29.72 -4.46
N LYS A 436 -18.70 29.95 -4.56
CA LYS A 436 -19.58 29.10 -5.38
C LYS A 436 -19.12 29.16 -6.86
N PRO A 437 -18.88 28.01 -7.54
CA PRO A 437 -18.35 27.99 -8.92
C PRO A 437 -19.20 28.69 -9.98
N SER A 438 -20.49 28.93 -9.70
CA SER A 438 -21.46 29.60 -10.57
C SER A 438 -21.71 31.06 -10.19
N SER A 439 -20.71 31.75 -9.63
CA SER A 439 -20.81 33.15 -9.22
C SER A 439 -19.97 34.06 -10.11
N ARG A 440 -20.40 35.32 -10.29
CA ARG A 440 -19.70 36.32 -11.11
C ARG A 440 -18.23 36.52 -10.71
N HIS A 441 -17.88 36.26 -9.44
CA HIS A 441 -16.50 36.26 -8.95
C HIS A 441 -15.73 35.02 -9.42
N ALA A 442 -16.34 33.82 -9.32
CA ALA A 442 -15.77 32.59 -9.88
C ALA A 442 -15.57 32.67 -11.40
N ASP A 443 -16.50 33.27 -12.15
CA ASP A 443 -16.36 33.50 -13.59
C ASP A 443 -15.16 34.40 -13.91
N THR A 444 -14.95 35.46 -13.11
CA THR A 444 -13.84 36.40 -13.27
C THR A 444 -12.50 35.71 -12.96
N LEU A 445 -12.44 34.91 -11.88
CA LEU A 445 -11.26 34.10 -11.55
C LEU A 445 -10.96 33.06 -12.63
N LEU A 446 -11.99 32.37 -13.14
CA LEU A 446 -11.86 31.37 -14.20
C LEU A 446 -11.35 32.00 -15.50
N LYS A 447 -11.91 33.13 -15.94
CA LYS A 447 -11.45 33.86 -17.13
C LYS A 447 -9.97 34.27 -17.01
N LYS A 448 -9.56 34.84 -15.87
CA LYS A 448 -8.16 35.21 -15.62
C LYS A 448 -7.23 33.99 -15.69
N LEU A 449 -7.63 32.88 -15.06
CA LEU A 449 -6.82 31.66 -15.04
C LEU A 449 -6.79 30.95 -16.40
N MET A 450 -7.87 30.97 -17.18
CA MET A 450 -7.90 30.46 -18.55
C MET A 450 -6.92 31.20 -19.47
N GLN A 451 -6.78 32.52 -19.30
CA GLN A 451 -5.77 33.31 -20.02
C GLN A 451 -4.36 32.85 -19.62
N GLN A 452 -4.06 32.82 -18.31
CA GLN A 452 -2.76 32.36 -17.81
C GLN A 452 -2.40 30.93 -18.22
N LEU A 453 -3.36 30.00 -18.25
CA LEU A 453 -3.17 28.62 -18.72
C LEU A 453 -2.90 28.54 -20.24
N SER A 454 -3.42 29.50 -21.01
CA SER A 454 -3.22 29.58 -22.46
C SER A 454 -1.83 30.15 -22.80
N ASP A 455 -1.40 31.16 -22.05
CA ASP A 455 -0.12 31.86 -22.26
C ASP A 455 1.08 31.12 -21.62
N ALA A 456 0.81 30.23 -20.65
CA ALA A 456 1.84 29.49 -19.93
C ALA A 456 2.62 28.49 -20.82
N LYS A 457 3.87 28.87 -21.13
CA LYS A 457 4.90 28.00 -21.72
C LYS A 457 5.09 26.71 -20.92
N ASN A 458 5.18 26.81 -19.59
CA ASN A 458 5.22 25.67 -18.67
C ASN A 458 4.05 25.72 -17.68
N LEU A 459 3.17 24.72 -17.73
CA LEU A 459 2.06 24.58 -16.78
C LEU A 459 2.53 24.24 -15.36
N THR A 460 3.61 23.49 -15.22
CA THR A 460 4.13 23.05 -13.91
C THR A 460 4.60 24.23 -13.06
N ASP A 461 5.12 25.30 -13.69
CA ASP A 461 5.53 26.52 -12.99
C ASP A 461 4.34 27.40 -12.60
N LEU A 462 3.30 27.46 -13.43
CA LEU A 462 2.03 28.10 -13.06
C LEU A 462 1.37 27.38 -11.86
N GLN A 463 1.42 26.04 -11.81
CA GLN A 463 0.96 25.28 -10.65
C GLN A 463 1.77 25.61 -9.38
N LYS A 464 3.11 25.75 -9.47
CA LYS A 464 3.93 26.19 -8.32
C LYS A 464 3.50 27.57 -7.80
N GLN A 465 3.24 28.53 -8.70
CA GLN A 465 2.75 29.88 -8.33
C GLN A 465 1.39 29.84 -7.62
N TYR A 466 0.54 28.86 -7.95
CA TYR A 466 -0.79 28.70 -7.34
C TYR A 466 -0.83 27.86 -6.07
N LYS A 467 0.28 27.22 -5.67
CA LYS A 467 0.37 26.31 -4.51
C LYS A 467 -0.21 26.92 -3.22
N ASP A 468 0.17 28.16 -2.91
CA ASP A 468 -0.18 28.86 -1.68
C ASP A 468 -1.29 29.92 -1.90
N ASN A 469 -2.00 29.86 -3.03
CA ASN A 469 -3.06 30.80 -3.39
C ASN A 469 -4.26 30.70 -2.43
N LYS A 470 -4.80 31.84 -1.97
CA LYS A 470 -5.90 31.87 -0.98
C LYS A 470 -7.29 31.60 -1.55
N GLN A 471 -7.51 31.73 -2.86
CA GLN A 471 -8.84 31.62 -3.50
C GLN A 471 -8.99 30.35 -4.35
N VAL A 472 -7.90 29.92 -4.99
CA VAL A 472 -7.89 28.85 -6.00
C VAL A 472 -6.97 27.72 -5.56
N ILE A 473 -7.36 26.49 -5.86
CA ILE A 473 -6.46 25.32 -5.94
C ILE A 473 -6.34 24.96 -7.42
N LEU A 474 -5.10 24.90 -7.91
CA LEU A 474 -4.77 24.51 -9.29
C LEU A 474 -3.96 23.22 -9.24
N GLU A 475 -4.49 22.16 -9.83
CA GLU A 475 -3.82 20.87 -9.97
C GLU A 475 -3.69 20.55 -11.45
N ILE A 476 -2.47 20.30 -11.92
CA ILE A 476 -2.20 19.95 -13.32
C ILE A 476 -1.46 18.62 -13.33
N THR A 477 -1.94 17.66 -14.12
CA THR A 477 -1.22 16.41 -14.30
C THR A 477 -0.02 16.60 -15.20
N GLU A 478 0.98 15.77 -14.97
CA GLU A 478 2.03 15.52 -15.96
C GLU A 478 1.40 14.96 -17.26
N PRO A 479 2.11 15.01 -18.40
CA PRO A 479 1.63 14.41 -19.65
C PRO A 479 1.26 12.93 -19.46
N GLN A 480 0.04 12.57 -19.84
CA GLN A 480 -0.45 11.19 -19.82
C GLN A 480 -1.15 10.86 -21.14
N TRP A 481 -0.87 9.68 -21.69
CA TRP A 481 -1.62 9.14 -22.82
C TRP A 481 -2.89 8.45 -22.33
N VAL A 482 -4.02 8.79 -22.96
CA VAL A 482 -5.34 8.21 -22.67
C VAL A 482 -5.97 7.68 -23.96
N GLU A 483 -6.37 6.41 -23.96
CA GLU A 483 -7.13 5.79 -25.06
C GLU A 483 -8.40 6.60 -25.36
N GLU A 484 -8.68 6.87 -26.64
CA GLU A 484 -9.83 7.68 -27.07
C GLU A 484 -11.15 7.18 -26.46
N GLY A 485 -11.36 5.86 -26.45
CA GLY A 485 -12.55 5.20 -25.91
C GLY A 485 -12.68 5.20 -24.38
N LYS A 486 -11.74 5.81 -23.64
CA LYS A 486 -11.81 6.01 -22.17
C LYS A 486 -12.23 7.42 -21.78
N LEU A 487 -12.19 8.37 -22.72
CA LEU A 487 -12.58 9.76 -22.48
C LEU A 487 -14.11 9.92 -22.61
N PRO A 488 -14.73 10.91 -21.93
CA PRO A 488 -16.08 11.35 -22.22
C PRO A 488 -16.25 11.67 -23.71
N LYS A 489 -17.34 11.20 -24.35
CA LYS A 489 -17.53 11.29 -25.82
C LYS A 489 -17.46 12.73 -26.35
N ASP A 490 -17.95 13.68 -25.57
CA ASP A 490 -17.91 15.11 -25.86
C ASP A 490 -16.48 15.66 -25.80
N LEU A 491 -15.74 15.35 -24.73
CA LEU A 491 -14.33 15.73 -24.59
C LEU A 491 -13.45 15.08 -25.67
N ALA A 492 -13.70 13.82 -26.02
CA ALA A 492 -13.02 13.13 -27.11
C ALA A 492 -13.30 13.76 -28.49
N LYS A 493 -14.54 14.26 -28.71
CA LYS A 493 -14.89 15.02 -29.93
C LYS A 493 -14.19 16.38 -29.96
N GLU A 494 -14.11 17.07 -28.82
CA GLU A 494 -13.44 18.36 -28.70
C GLU A 494 -11.93 18.24 -28.93
N ILE A 495 -11.24 17.29 -28.28
CA ILE A 495 -9.77 17.11 -28.42
C ILE A 495 -9.39 16.84 -29.89
N LYS A 496 -10.21 16.12 -30.66
CA LYS A 496 -9.99 15.90 -32.10
C LYS A 496 -9.99 17.18 -32.94
N GLN A 497 -10.54 18.28 -32.41
CA GLN A 497 -10.63 19.59 -33.06
C GLN A 497 -9.64 20.60 -32.46
N LEU A 498 -8.88 20.24 -31.43
CA LEU A 498 -7.85 21.10 -30.84
C LEU A 498 -6.53 20.96 -31.60
N HIS A 499 -5.88 22.10 -31.85
CA HIS A 499 -4.47 22.12 -32.25
C HIS A 499 -3.56 21.75 -31.05
N GLN A 500 -2.39 21.19 -31.35
CA GLN A 500 -1.38 20.87 -30.34
C GLN A 500 -1.04 22.08 -29.46
N GLY A 501 -0.96 21.86 -28.15
CA GLY A 501 -0.73 22.87 -27.13
C GLY A 501 -1.98 23.64 -26.68
N LYS A 502 -3.14 23.47 -27.31
CA LYS A 502 -4.37 24.18 -26.95
C LYS A 502 -5.16 23.50 -25.83
N LEU A 503 -6.02 24.28 -25.18
CA LEU A 503 -6.89 23.88 -24.08
C LEU A 503 -8.29 23.49 -24.59
N SER A 504 -8.92 22.50 -23.95
CA SER A 504 -10.37 22.28 -24.06
C SER A 504 -11.15 23.36 -23.30
N LYS A 505 -12.46 23.47 -23.56
CA LYS A 505 -13.36 24.27 -22.73
C LYS A 505 -13.37 23.76 -21.28
N PRO A 506 -13.50 24.65 -20.28
CA PRO A 506 -13.68 24.26 -18.90
C PRO A 506 -15.08 23.68 -18.68
N LYS A 507 -15.14 22.49 -18.07
CA LYS A 507 -16.39 21.79 -17.73
C LYS A 507 -16.50 21.60 -16.22
N LEU A 508 -17.61 22.01 -15.63
CA LEU A 508 -17.86 21.83 -14.20
C LEU A 508 -18.21 20.36 -13.90
N ILE A 509 -17.42 19.71 -13.06
CA ILE A 509 -17.60 18.31 -12.64
C ILE A 509 -17.41 18.23 -11.12
N ASN A 510 -18.41 17.75 -10.40
CA ASN A 510 -18.41 17.59 -8.94
C ASN A 510 -18.03 18.87 -8.15
N GLY A 511 -18.31 20.06 -8.71
CA GLY A 511 -17.98 21.37 -8.13
C GLY A 511 -16.64 21.96 -8.58
N ASN A 512 -15.80 21.20 -9.28
CA ASN A 512 -14.50 21.66 -9.79
C ASN A 512 -14.55 21.87 -11.30
N TRP A 513 -13.90 22.91 -11.80
CA TRP A 513 -13.72 23.11 -13.24
C TRP A 513 -12.60 22.19 -13.73
N ASN A 514 -12.89 21.39 -14.75
CA ASN A 514 -11.97 20.42 -15.35
C ASN A 514 -11.78 20.77 -16.84
N LEU A 515 -10.54 20.74 -17.31
CA LEU A 515 -10.18 20.87 -18.72
C LEU A 515 -8.90 20.09 -19.03
N VAL A 516 -8.51 20.02 -20.29
CA VAL A 516 -7.24 19.39 -20.70
C VAL A 516 -6.42 20.29 -21.60
N LYS A 517 -5.08 20.25 -21.48
CA LYS A 517 -4.16 20.71 -22.54
C LYS A 517 -3.87 19.52 -23.45
N PHE A 518 -4.21 19.65 -24.73
CA PHE A 518 -3.88 18.64 -25.74
C PHE A 518 -2.41 18.77 -26.15
N LEU A 519 -1.65 17.68 -26.11
CA LEU A 519 -0.23 17.68 -26.44
C LEU A 519 0.10 16.90 -27.71
N ASN A 520 -0.45 15.69 -27.89
CA ASN A 520 -0.18 14.88 -29.09
C ASN A 520 -1.27 13.82 -29.29
N LYS A 521 -1.57 13.42 -30.54
CA LYS A 521 -2.41 12.26 -30.86
C LYS A 521 -1.50 11.13 -31.33
N LYS A 522 -1.39 10.05 -30.55
CA LYS A 522 -0.54 8.90 -30.89
C LYS A 522 -1.29 7.58 -30.78
N THR A 523 -1.01 6.71 -31.74
CA THR A 523 -1.43 5.31 -31.75
C THR A 523 -0.33 4.48 -31.11
N VAL A 524 -0.69 3.69 -30.10
CA VAL A 524 0.27 2.92 -29.29
C VAL A 524 -0.14 1.45 -29.24
N ASP A 525 0.82 0.56 -29.05
CA ASP A 525 0.56 -0.84 -28.75
C ASP A 525 0.01 -0.96 -27.32
N ALA A 526 -1.31 -1.06 -27.19
CA ALA A 526 -1.96 -1.18 -25.89
C ALA A 526 -1.68 -2.53 -25.20
N SER A 527 -1.24 -3.56 -25.94
CA SER A 527 -0.81 -4.83 -25.34
C SER A 527 0.36 -4.60 -24.38
N LYS A 528 1.35 -3.80 -24.80
CA LYS A 528 2.51 -3.44 -23.98
C LYS A 528 2.14 -2.54 -22.80
N ILE A 529 1.26 -1.57 -22.99
CA ILE A 529 0.77 -0.72 -21.88
C ILE A 529 0.01 -1.56 -20.84
N MET A 530 -0.83 -2.50 -21.27
CA MET A 530 -1.52 -3.42 -20.35
C MET A 530 -0.56 -4.38 -19.64
N GLN A 531 0.50 -4.86 -20.31
CA GLN A 531 1.57 -5.64 -19.68
C GLN A 531 2.32 -4.81 -18.63
N GLN A 532 2.74 -3.58 -18.96
CA GLN A 532 3.42 -2.67 -18.02
C GLN A 532 2.56 -2.31 -16.81
N GLN A 533 1.27 -2.00 -16.99
CA GLN A 533 0.37 -1.75 -15.86
C GLN A 533 0.19 -3.01 -15.00
N THR A 534 -0.01 -4.19 -15.62
CA THR A 534 -0.18 -5.45 -14.88
C THR A 534 1.09 -5.81 -14.09
N ALA A 535 2.28 -5.57 -14.67
CA ALA A 535 3.56 -5.77 -14.01
C ALA A 535 3.75 -4.78 -12.84
N TYR A 536 3.44 -3.49 -13.04
CA TYR A 536 3.42 -2.49 -11.97
C TYR A 536 2.49 -2.89 -10.83
N ASP A 537 1.24 -3.29 -11.13
CA ASP A 537 0.24 -3.67 -10.12
C ASP A 537 0.70 -4.88 -9.29
N ILE A 538 1.31 -5.89 -9.92
CA ILE A 538 1.87 -7.07 -9.23
C ILE A 538 3.06 -6.67 -8.34
N LEU A 539 4.02 -5.92 -8.89
CA LEU A 539 5.19 -5.43 -8.15
C LEU A 539 4.77 -4.53 -6.98
N PHE A 540 3.74 -3.70 -7.16
CA PHE A 540 3.18 -2.84 -6.12
C PHE A 540 2.59 -3.66 -4.98
N GLN A 541 1.74 -4.64 -5.27
CA GLN A 541 1.15 -5.50 -4.24
C GLN A 541 2.22 -6.35 -3.52
N GLN A 542 3.27 -6.79 -4.21
CA GLN A 542 4.41 -7.49 -3.61
C GLN A 542 5.24 -6.56 -2.69
N ASN A 543 5.67 -5.40 -3.18
CA ASN A 543 6.45 -4.44 -2.40
C ASN A 543 5.62 -3.88 -1.22
N LEU A 544 4.32 -3.67 -1.40
CA LEU A 544 3.39 -3.29 -0.34
C LEU A 544 3.31 -4.36 0.76
N SER A 545 3.13 -5.63 0.39
CA SER A 545 3.10 -6.74 1.37
C SER A 545 4.41 -6.86 2.15
N ASN A 546 5.55 -6.79 1.44
CA ASN A 546 6.87 -6.86 2.05
C ASN A 546 7.13 -5.66 2.99
N ALA A 547 6.77 -4.44 2.57
CA ALA A 547 6.92 -3.24 3.40
C ALA A 547 6.07 -3.29 4.67
N ILE A 548 4.85 -3.81 4.60
CA ILE A 548 3.99 -4.02 5.77
C ILE A 548 4.59 -5.05 6.73
N GLN A 549 5.08 -6.18 6.22
CA GLN A 549 5.72 -7.22 7.06
C GLN A 549 6.99 -6.70 7.75
N LEU A 550 7.85 -5.98 7.03
CA LEU A 550 9.05 -5.36 7.58
C LEU A 550 8.70 -4.32 8.65
N TRP A 551 7.68 -3.50 8.41
CA TRP A 551 7.18 -2.53 9.39
C TRP A 551 6.62 -3.18 10.66
N GLU A 552 5.79 -4.22 10.54
CA GLU A 552 5.31 -4.99 11.70
C GLU A 552 6.47 -5.62 12.50
N HIS A 553 7.49 -6.15 11.82
CA HIS A 553 8.69 -6.66 12.46
C HIS A 553 9.47 -5.57 13.19
N GLN A 554 9.62 -4.37 12.61
CA GLN A 554 10.25 -3.21 13.26
C GLN A 554 9.45 -2.71 14.47
N LEU A 555 8.12 -2.66 14.39
CA LEU A 555 7.26 -2.30 15.53
C LEU A 555 7.48 -3.26 16.72
N ILE A 556 7.52 -4.57 16.43
CA ILE A 556 7.76 -5.61 17.43
C ILE A 556 9.18 -5.52 18.01
N ALA A 557 10.21 -5.43 17.16
CA ALA A 557 11.61 -5.40 17.58
C ALA A 557 11.96 -4.16 18.43
N ASN A 558 11.34 -3.01 18.14
CA ASN A 558 11.57 -1.76 18.85
C ASN A 558 10.66 -1.56 20.08
N SER A 559 9.93 -2.60 20.52
CA SER A 559 8.99 -2.52 21.65
C SER A 559 9.31 -3.52 22.77
N TYR A 560 9.09 -3.11 24.01
CA TYR A 560 9.07 -4.02 25.14
C TYR A 560 7.78 -4.86 25.11
N ILE A 561 7.90 -6.17 24.95
CA ILE A 561 6.77 -7.11 24.91
C ILE A 561 7.04 -8.25 25.90
N LYS A 562 6.13 -8.45 26.86
CA LYS A 562 6.14 -9.59 27.78
C LYS A 562 4.81 -10.33 27.70
N ILE A 563 4.79 -11.45 26.97
CA ILE A 563 3.63 -12.36 26.94
C ILE A 563 3.60 -13.13 28.27
N ILE A 564 2.43 -13.17 28.89
CA ILE A 564 2.19 -13.95 30.11
C ILE A 564 1.68 -15.33 29.69
N LYS A 565 2.59 -16.32 29.67
CA LYS A 565 2.21 -17.72 29.45
C LYS A 565 1.25 -18.21 30.53
N GLN A 566 0.53 -19.29 30.22
CA GLN A 566 -0.20 -20.10 31.20
C GLN A 566 0.77 -21.06 31.87
#